data_AF-A0A2E0RTK8-F1
#
_entry.id   AF-A0A2E0RTK8-F1
#
_cell.length_a   1.000
_cell.length_b   1.000
_cell.length_c   1.000
_cell.angle_alpha   90.00
_cell.angle_beta   90.00
_cell.angle_gamma   90.00
#
_symmetry.space_group_name_H-M   'P 1'
#
loop_
_entity.id
_entity.type
_entity.pdbx_description
1 polymer ?
#
loop_
_entity_poly.entity_id
_entity_poly.type
_entity_poly.pdbx_seq_one_letter_code
_entity_poly.pdbx_strand_id
1 'polypeptide(L)'
;MANIGDQHGSVVEEDVRAIAARLGLADFVYRAELVARGGGNREPGDALIYANGLGAIVQVKSRDPEVASGDTPARVQAWVDKHGRKATQQATGTRRELIRLRDGGQPILALPVRASHLPIEDQRRAGLLLDLAIESWPTIVVLDHPLAENARSPLPADVFWITLDDWRALHQAIRSTTGVLTYVNRVLAADPVPQWTLGTEHLRYAAFVDADMTAAASDGSSAGYFDWSVLDEPVAVELYRDVMQRLWPEDGQLPYVPIDEYRLVLEHLDGIAPGEAAALGRWIHRKREHLRAQRAWASGVSLGDGRVLVYACDHATNYEELEHFDAELMALLATRCSEYREAGHPVAQGCGVGVLQGEGWLDYRYVFMKPPVEIPLGVRFGVQQQRGRLDIARRRVIDVERVGRNAMCPCGSGLKFKRCHGG
;
A
#
# COMPACT_ATOMS: atom_id res chain seq x y z
N MET A 1 -33.03 22.76 -17.43
CA MET A 1 -32.97 22.72 -15.95
C MET A 1 -32.36 21.38 -15.58
N ALA A 2 -31.08 21.35 -15.22
CA ALA A 2 -30.44 20.15 -14.72
C ALA A 2 -31.03 19.83 -13.33
N ASN A 3 -31.31 18.56 -13.07
CA ASN A 3 -31.99 18.10 -11.87
C ASN A 3 -31.03 18.23 -10.68
N ILE A 4 -31.43 18.91 -9.61
CA ILE A 4 -30.58 19.16 -8.42
C ILE A 4 -30.10 17.83 -7.80
N GLY A 5 -30.92 16.77 -7.89
CA GLY A 5 -30.53 15.41 -7.47
C GLY A 5 -29.45 14.74 -8.33
N ASP A 6 -29.35 15.07 -9.62
CA ASP A 6 -28.24 14.58 -10.47
C ASP A 6 -26.93 15.31 -10.14
N GLN A 7 -27.01 16.60 -9.76
CA GLN A 7 -25.84 17.35 -9.31
C GLN A 7 -25.28 16.80 -7.99
N HIS A 8 -26.13 16.52 -7.00
CA HIS A 8 -25.68 15.92 -5.74
C HIS A 8 -25.11 14.51 -5.93
N GLY A 9 -25.75 13.67 -6.76
CA GLY A 9 -25.21 12.35 -7.10
C GLY A 9 -23.82 12.43 -7.76
N SER A 10 -23.63 13.34 -8.73
CA SER A 10 -22.33 13.55 -9.36
C SER A 10 -21.27 14.13 -8.41
N VAL A 11 -21.65 15.03 -7.50
CA VAL A 11 -20.75 15.60 -6.48
C VAL A 11 -20.38 14.56 -5.43
N VAL A 12 -21.29 13.67 -5.03
CA VAL A 12 -20.97 12.58 -4.10
C VAL A 12 -20.17 11.47 -4.78
N GLU A 13 -20.39 11.19 -6.07
CA GLU A 13 -19.53 10.29 -6.84
C GLU A 13 -18.12 10.86 -7.03
N GLU A 14 -17.99 12.16 -7.25
CA GLU A 14 -16.73 12.90 -7.25
C GLU A 14 -16.12 12.92 -5.84
N ASP A 15 -16.92 13.12 -4.78
CA ASP A 15 -16.47 13.14 -3.38
C ASP A 15 -16.09 11.76 -2.90
N VAL A 16 -16.76 10.65 -3.27
CA VAL A 16 -16.31 9.31 -2.89
C VAL A 16 -15.09 8.89 -3.69
N ARG A 17 -14.98 9.30 -4.97
CA ARG A 17 -13.72 9.23 -5.70
C ARG A 17 -12.64 10.09 -5.06
N ALA A 18 -12.96 11.28 -4.55
CA ALA A 18 -12.03 12.22 -3.93
C ALA A 18 -11.72 11.86 -2.47
N ILE A 19 -12.59 11.16 -1.75
CA ILE A 19 -12.42 10.62 -0.40
C ILE A 19 -11.57 9.37 -0.51
N ALA A 20 -11.86 8.51 -1.48
CA ALA A 20 -10.95 7.43 -1.85
C ALA A 20 -9.58 8.02 -2.23
N ALA A 21 -9.53 9.01 -3.13
CA ALA A 21 -8.29 9.65 -3.51
C ALA A 21 -7.54 10.31 -2.33
N ARG A 22 -8.22 11.09 -1.48
CA ARG A 22 -7.62 11.86 -0.37
C ARG A 22 -7.27 11.03 0.86
N LEU A 23 -7.94 9.89 1.12
CA LEU A 23 -7.74 9.10 2.36
C LEU A 23 -6.79 7.90 2.17
N GLY A 24 -6.06 7.84 1.06
CA GLY A 24 -5.01 6.84 0.82
C GLY A 24 -5.34 5.78 -0.23
N LEU A 25 -6.36 6.01 -1.06
CA LEU A 25 -6.68 5.15 -2.19
C LEU A 25 -6.36 5.76 -3.57
N ALA A 26 -5.91 7.02 -3.72
CA ALA A 26 -5.66 7.61 -5.06
C ALA A 26 -4.70 6.77 -5.91
N ASP A 27 -3.69 6.22 -5.25
CA ASP A 27 -2.68 5.35 -5.86
C ASP A 27 -3.21 4.00 -6.32
N PHE A 28 -4.24 3.50 -5.63
CA PHE A 28 -4.76 2.15 -5.77
C PHE A 28 -6.20 2.12 -6.29
N VAL A 29 -6.77 3.28 -6.63
CA VAL A 29 -8.07 3.42 -7.25
C VAL A 29 -7.87 3.67 -8.73
N TYR A 30 -8.55 2.86 -9.53
CA TYR A 30 -8.41 2.89 -10.97
C TYR A 30 -9.75 3.17 -11.64
N ARG A 31 -9.65 3.88 -12.76
CA ARG A 31 -10.73 4.03 -13.76
C ARG A 31 -10.39 3.11 -14.92
N ALA A 32 -11.28 2.20 -15.29
CA ALA A 32 -11.07 1.37 -16.47
C ALA A 32 -11.21 2.23 -17.74
N GLU A 33 -10.26 2.14 -18.69
CA GLU A 33 -10.40 2.80 -19.99
C GLU A 33 -11.69 2.34 -20.68
N LEU A 34 -12.55 3.29 -21.02
CA LEU A 34 -13.86 3.05 -21.64
C LEU A 34 -13.71 2.30 -22.97
N VAL A 35 -14.22 1.08 -23.06
CA VAL A 35 -14.42 0.41 -24.35
C VAL A 35 -15.70 0.95 -24.97
N ALA A 36 -15.59 1.62 -26.12
CA ALA A 36 -16.75 2.11 -26.85
C ALA A 36 -17.67 0.95 -27.24
N ARG A 37 -18.89 0.93 -26.70
CA ARG A 37 -19.98 0.04 -27.15
C ARG A 37 -21.24 0.85 -27.39
N GLY A 38 -21.58 1.04 -28.67
CA GLY A 38 -22.90 1.45 -29.16
C GLY A 38 -23.55 2.63 -28.45
N GLY A 39 -23.42 3.84 -29.01
CA GLY A 39 -24.24 5.02 -28.69
C GLY A 39 -24.15 5.60 -27.27
N GLY A 40 -23.55 4.89 -26.30
CA GLY A 40 -23.40 5.37 -24.92
C GLY A 40 -22.12 4.86 -24.26
N ASN A 41 -21.37 5.77 -23.65
CA ASN A 41 -20.22 5.44 -22.81
C ASN A 41 -20.75 4.92 -21.45
N ARG A 42 -20.32 3.75 -21.01
CA ARG A 42 -20.58 3.24 -19.65
C ARG A 42 -19.25 2.89 -18.99
N GLU A 43 -18.93 3.61 -17.93
CA GLU A 43 -17.78 3.34 -17.06
C GLU A 43 -18.00 1.99 -16.32
N PRO A 44 -17.01 1.09 -16.25
CA PRO A 44 -17.12 -0.17 -15.51
C PRO A 44 -17.04 0.09 -14.00
N GLY A 45 -18.21 0.19 -13.35
CA GLY A 45 -18.31 0.48 -11.93
C GLY A 45 -17.89 1.91 -11.56
N ASP A 46 -18.07 2.30 -10.30
CA ASP A 46 -17.78 3.67 -9.85
C ASP A 46 -16.28 3.81 -9.54
N ALA A 47 -15.63 2.71 -9.11
CA ALA A 47 -14.19 2.59 -8.97
C ALA A 47 -13.73 1.12 -8.92
N LEU A 48 -12.48 0.86 -9.33
CA LEU A 48 -11.76 -0.38 -9.04
C LEU A 48 -10.69 -0.09 -7.99
N ILE A 49 -10.56 -0.93 -6.97
CA ILE A 49 -9.44 -0.87 -6.02
C ILE A 49 -8.55 -2.08 -6.26
N TYR A 50 -7.23 -1.89 -6.30
CA TYR A 50 -6.27 -2.99 -6.39
C TYR A 50 -4.96 -2.68 -5.66
N ALA A 51 -4.51 -3.63 -4.82
CA ALA A 51 -3.20 -3.60 -4.18
C ALA A 51 -2.73 -5.02 -3.84
N ASN A 52 -1.46 -5.33 -4.11
CA ASN A 52 -0.80 -6.59 -3.70
C ASN A 52 -1.54 -7.87 -4.11
N GLY A 53 -2.15 -7.89 -5.31
CA GLY A 53 -2.89 -9.06 -5.82
C GLY A 53 -4.33 -9.15 -5.29
N LEU A 54 -4.72 -8.30 -4.35
CA LEU A 54 -6.10 -8.14 -3.91
C LEU A 54 -6.76 -7.04 -4.73
N GLY A 55 -8.03 -7.21 -5.08
CA GLY A 55 -8.81 -6.14 -5.69
C GLY A 55 -10.28 -6.21 -5.32
N ALA A 56 -11.00 -5.12 -5.60
CA ALA A 56 -12.42 -4.99 -5.33
C ALA A 56 -13.09 -4.08 -6.37
N ILE A 57 -14.38 -4.32 -6.60
CA ILE A 57 -15.24 -3.43 -7.39
C ILE A 57 -16.06 -2.60 -6.42
N VAL A 58 -15.92 -1.29 -6.49
CA VAL A 58 -16.60 -0.35 -5.60
C VAL A 58 -17.83 0.23 -6.30
N GLN A 59 -18.92 0.31 -5.54
CA GLN A 59 -20.14 0.99 -5.90
C GLN A 59 -20.53 1.98 -4.81
N VAL A 60 -20.90 3.17 -5.22
CA VAL A 60 -21.32 4.26 -4.34
C VAL A 60 -22.80 4.51 -4.58
N LYS A 61 -23.56 4.67 -3.51
CA LYS A 61 -24.97 5.08 -3.60
C LYS A 61 -25.21 6.18 -2.58
N SER A 62 -25.60 7.34 -3.09
CA SER A 62 -25.92 8.52 -2.28
C SER A 62 -27.41 8.79 -2.25
N ARG A 63 -27.88 9.28 -1.10
CA ARG A 63 -29.22 9.78 -0.87
C ARG A 63 -29.13 11.30 -0.71
N ASP A 64 -29.91 12.02 -1.51
CA ASP A 64 -30.13 13.46 -1.33
C ASP A 64 -30.45 13.79 0.15
N PRO A 65 -29.62 14.60 0.83
CA PRO A 65 -29.75 14.93 2.25
C PRO A 65 -31.10 15.57 2.60
N GLU A 66 -31.66 16.39 1.70
CA GLU A 66 -32.94 17.05 1.94
C GLU A 66 -34.07 16.02 2.02
N VAL A 67 -34.03 15.04 1.12
CA VAL A 67 -35.01 13.95 1.10
C VAL A 67 -34.75 12.95 2.23
N ALA A 68 -33.48 12.69 2.53
CA ALA A 68 -33.05 11.75 3.57
C ALA A 68 -33.55 12.16 4.96
N SER A 69 -33.59 13.48 5.24
CA SER A 69 -33.99 14.02 6.55
C SER A 69 -35.39 13.60 7.02
N GLY A 70 -36.29 13.27 6.09
CA GLY A 70 -37.65 12.80 6.37
C GLY A 70 -37.84 11.28 6.26
N ASP A 71 -36.79 10.51 5.99
CA ASP A 71 -36.92 9.06 5.85
C ASP A 71 -37.03 8.39 7.22
N THR A 72 -38.09 7.59 7.40
CA THR A 72 -38.27 6.74 8.59
C THR A 72 -37.36 5.51 8.52
N PRO A 73 -37.09 4.79 9.61
CA PRO A 73 -36.24 3.59 9.58
C PRO A 73 -36.66 2.55 8.52
N ALA A 74 -37.98 2.37 8.33
CA ALA A 74 -38.50 1.49 7.28
C ALA A 74 -38.20 2.00 5.86
N ARG A 75 -38.25 3.32 5.64
CA ARG A 75 -37.90 3.94 4.34
C ARG A 75 -36.41 3.86 4.08
N VAL A 76 -35.58 4.05 5.11
CA VAL A 76 -34.13 3.84 5.03
C VAL A 76 -33.83 2.40 4.62
N GLN A 77 -34.39 1.39 5.31
CA GLN A 77 -34.16 -0.01 4.94
C GLN A 77 -34.63 -0.32 3.51
N ALA A 78 -35.81 0.16 3.12
CA ALA A 78 -36.31 -0.04 1.76
C ALA A 78 -35.41 0.63 0.69
N TRP A 79 -34.84 1.80 1.01
CA TRP A 79 -33.86 2.47 0.16
C TRP A 79 -32.57 1.67 0.05
N VAL A 80 -32.03 1.20 1.18
CA VAL A 80 -30.82 0.35 1.25
C VAL A 80 -31.01 -0.92 0.44
N ASP A 81 -32.13 -1.64 0.60
CA ASP A 81 -32.43 -2.86 -0.15
C ASP A 81 -32.53 -2.60 -1.67
N LYS A 82 -33.21 -1.52 -2.06
CA LYS A 82 -33.40 -1.15 -3.46
C LYS A 82 -32.09 -0.78 -4.14
N HIS A 83 -31.36 0.16 -3.54
CA HIS A 83 -30.10 0.65 -4.11
C HIS A 83 -28.99 -0.40 -4.00
N GLY A 84 -29.05 -1.23 -2.96
CA GLY A 84 -28.16 -2.35 -2.80
C GLY A 84 -28.29 -3.38 -3.91
N ARG A 85 -29.50 -3.87 -4.20
CA ARG A 85 -29.71 -4.80 -5.33
C ARG A 85 -29.18 -4.24 -6.66
N LYS A 86 -29.37 -2.94 -6.90
CA LYS A 86 -28.86 -2.26 -8.10
C LYS A 86 -27.32 -2.25 -8.13
N ALA A 87 -26.68 -1.88 -7.02
CA ALA A 87 -25.22 -1.86 -6.90
C ALA A 87 -24.61 -3.25 -7.14
N THR A 88 -25.16 -4.30 -6.52
CA THR A 88 -24.71 -5.68 -6.70
C THR A 88 -24.82 -6.15 -8.15
N GLN A 89 -25.93 -5.82 -8.83
CA GLN A 89 -26.10 -6.14 -10.26
C GLN A 89 -25.09 -5.40 -11.14
N GLN A 90 -24.83 -4.12 -10.86
CA GLN A 90 -23.85 -3.31 -11.59
C GLN A 90 -22.42 -3.87 -11.42
N ALA A 91 -22.02 -4.20 -10.20
CA ALA A 91 -20.70 -4.76 -9.92
C ALA A 91 -20.53 -6.15 -10.55
N THR A 92 -21.54 -7.03 -10.44
CA THR A 92 -21.53 -8.34 -11.11
C THR A 92 -21.41 -8.21 -12.62
N GLY A 93 -22.14 -7.28 -13.22
CA GLY A 93 -22.05 -6.98 -14.66
C GLY A 93 -20.64 -6.50 -15.06
N THR A 94 -20.06 -5.62 -14.25
CA THR A 94 -18.68 -5.12 -14.43
C THR A 94 -17.67 -6.25 -14.37
N ARG A 95 -17.70 -7.08 -13.32
CA ARG A 95 -16.81 -8.25 -13.17
C ARG A 95 -16.89 -9.17 -14.39
N ARG A 96 -18.11 -9.51 -14.82
CA ARG A 96 -18.34 -10.38 -15.99
C ARG A 96 -17.76 -9.82 -17.28
N GLU A 97 -17.90 -8.51 -17.50
CA GLU A 97 -17.36 -7.88 -18.71
C GLU A 97 -15.82 -7.84 -18.69
N LEU A 98 -15.22 -7.53 -17.54
CA LEU A 98 -13.76 -7.57 -17.37
C LEU A 98 -13.22 -8.97 -17.62
N ILE A 99 -13.86 -10.02 -17.07
CA ILE A 99 -13.48 -11.43 -17.29
C ILE A 99 -13.59 -11.77 -18.78
N ARG A 100 -14.71 -11.42 -19.41
CA ARG A 100 -14.95 -11.67 -20.84
C ARG A 100 -13.89 -11.02 -21.73
N LEU A 101 -13.45 -9.81 -21.39
CA LEU A 101 -12.43 -9.07 -22.14
C LEU A 101 -11.04 -9.69 -21.95
N ARG A 102 -10.66 -10.02 -20.70
CA ARG A 102 -9.42 -10.73 -20.39
C ARG A 102 -9.35 -12.07 -21.12
N ASP A 103 -10.37 -12.92 -20.99
CA ASP A 103 -10.41 -14.26 -21.58
C ASP A 103 -10.50 -14.21 -23.12
N GLY A 104 -10.98 -13.09 -23.67
CA GLY A 104 -10.96 -12.79 -25.10
C GLY A 104 -9.61 -12.26 -25.63
N GLY A 105 -8.56 -12.21 -24.79
CA GLY A 105 -7.24 -11.70 -25.17
C GLY A 105 -7.15 -10.18 -25.29
N GLN A 106 -8.10 -9.45 -24.69
CA GLN A 106 -8.19 -7.98 -24.70
C GLN A 106 -8.29 -7.43 -23.27
N PRO A 107 -7.29 -7.66 -22.40
CA PRO A 107 -7.32 -7.10 -21.04
C PRO A 107 -7.38 -5.57 -21.08
N ILE A 108 -8.16 -4.99 -20.17
CA ILE A 108 -8.30 -3.53 -20.06
C ILE A 108 -7.13 -2.96 -19.27
N LEU A 109 -6.64 -1.80 -19.70
CA LEU A 109 -5.76 -0.96 -18.90
C LEU A 109 -6.60 -0.09 -17.96
N ALA A 110 -6.41 -0.26 -16.66
CA ALA A 110 -7.03 0.57 -15.64
C ALA A 110 -6.07 1.70 -15.25
N LEU A 111 -6.53 2.95 -15.34
CA LEU A 111 -5.71 4.14 -15.11
C LEU A 111 -5.86 4.61 -13.65
N PRO A 112 -4.76 4.77 -12.89
CA PRO A 112 -4.84 5.20 -11.51
C PRO A 112 -5.38 6.63 -11.42
N VAL A 113 -6.23 6.89 -10.43
CA VAL A 113 -6.79 8.22 -10.17
C VAL A 113 -5.68 9.22 -9.84
N ARG A 114 -4.60 8.79 -9.18
CA ARG A 114 -3.42 9.64 -8.94
C ARG A 114 -2.88 10.26 -10.22
N ALA A 115 -2.83 9.52 -11.32
CA ALA A 115 -2.29 10.02 -12.59
C ALA A 115 -3.28 10.88 -13.38
N SER A 116 -4.54 11.06 -12.91
CA SER A 116 -5.61 11.70 -13.69
C SER A 116 -5.32 13.13 -14.16
N HIS A 117 -4.41 13.83 -13.47
CA HIS A 117 -3.96 15.19 -13.79
C HIS A 117 -2.84 15.23 -14.85
N LEU A 118 -2.22 14.10 -15.19
CA LEU A 118 -1.12 13.99 -16.14
C LEU A 118 -1.61 13.85 -17.59
N PRO A 119 -0.74 14.05 -18.60
CA PRO A 119 -1.00 13.65 -19.97
C PRO A 119 -1.37 12.17 -20.10
N ILE A 120 -2.18 11.81 -21.11
CA ILE A 120 -2.68 10.44 -21.30
C ILE A 120 -1.56 9.40 -21.47
N GLU A 121 -0.42 9.79 -22.04
CA GLU A 121 0.74 8.91 -22.21
C GLU A 121 1.33 8.47 -20.86
N ASP A 122 1.47 9.41 -19.93
CA ASP A 122 1.96 9.12 -18.57
C ASP A 122 0.91 8.39 -17.73
N GLN A 123 -0.38 8.71 -17.90
CA GLN A 123 -1.46 7.93 -17.29
C GLN A 123 -1.38 6.45 -17.68
N ARG A 124 -1.12 6.16 -18.95
CA ARG A 124 -0.99 4.78 -19.46
C ARG A 124 0.24 4.08 -18.93
N ARG A 125 1.37 4.79 -18.79
CA ARG A 125 2.59 4.24 -18.17
C ARG A 125 2.36 3.86 -16.69
N ALA A 126 1.54 4.64 -15.98
CA ALA A 126 1.11 4.32 -14.61
C ALA A 126 0.02 3.24 -14.53
N GLY A 127 -0.53 2.81 -15.67
CA GLY A 127 -1.72 1.95 -15.74
C GLY A 127 -1.49 0.53 -15.21
N LEU A 128 -2.56 -0.07 -14.69
CA LEU A 128 -2.63 -1.47 -14.30
C LEU A 128 -3.31 -2.28 -15.40
N LEU A 129 -2.58 -3.20 -16.02
CA LEU A 129 -3.20 -4.15 -16.94
C LEU A 129 -4.03 -5.16 -16.13
N LEU A 130 -5.32 -5.29 -16.45
CA LEU A 130 -6.24 -6.20 -15.78
C LEU A 130 -6.18 -7.61 -16.43
N ASP A 131 -4.98 -8.19 -16.49
CA ASP A 131 -4.73 -9.57 -16.90
C ASP A 131 -4.74 -10.57 -15.71
N LEU A 132 -5.22 -10.10 -14.56
CA LEU A 132 -5.18 -10.78 -13.27
C LEU A 132 -6.44 -11.63 -13.02
N ALA A 133 -6.39 -12.46 -11.97
CA ALA A 133 -7.57 -13.16 -11.47
C ALA A 133 -8.50 -12.16 -10.74
N ILE A 134 -9.69 -11.94 -11.30
CA ILE A 134 -10.67 -10.95 -10.83
C ILE A 134 -11.99 -11.59 -10.38
N GLU A 135 -12.10 -12.90 -10.52
CA GLU A 135 -13.27 -13.70 -10.17
C GLU A 135 -13.62 -13.58 -8.69
N SER A 136 -12.59 -13.56 -7.85
CA SER A 136 -12.70 -13.47 -6.39
C SER A 136 -12.82 -12.05 -5.88
N TRP A 137 -12.74 -11.02 -6.73
CA TRP A 137 -12.78 -9.63 -6.25
C TRP A 137 -14.13 -9.32 -5.63
N PRO A 138 -14.21 -8.99 -4.33
CA PRO A 138 -15.46 -8.64 -3.69
C PRO A 138 -16.08 -7.39 -4.30
N THR A 139 -17.41 -7.29 -4.14
CA THR A 139 -18.11 -6.04 -4.35
C THR A 139 -18.15 -5.28 -3.02
N ILE A 140 -17.69 -4.04 -3.02
CA ILE A 140 -17.83 -3.11 -1.90
C ILE A 140 -18.92 -2.10 -2.27
N VAL A 141 -19.94 -1.96 -1.41
CA VAL A 141 -20.98 -0.95 -1.57
C VAL A 141 -20.87 0.07 -0.43
N VAL A 142 -20.53 1.30 -0.80
CA VAL A 142 -20.46 2.45 0.10
C VAL A 142 -21.78 3.22 0.01
N LEU A 143 -22.44 3.34 1.15
CA LEU A 143 -23.73 4.04 1.28
C LEU A 143 -23.52 5.41 1.91
N ASP A 144 -23.82 6.45 1.16
CA ASP A 144 -23.90 7.81 1.64
C ASP A 144 -25.37 8.15 1.94
N HIS A 145 -25.78 7.90 3.17
CA HIS A 145 -27.11 8.26 3.66
C HIS A 145 -27.02 8.58 5.15
N PRO A 146 -27.42 9.80 5.59
CA PRO A 146 -27.17 10.28 6.96
C PRO A 146 -27.93 9.53 8.06
N LEU A 147 -28.88 8.66 7.71
CA LEU A 147 -29.72 7.89 8.62
C LEU A 147 -29.59 6.39 8.38
N ALA A 148 -28.60 5.95 7.59
CA ALA A 148 -28.36 4.52 7.33
C ALA A 148 -27.74 3.79 8.53
N GLU A 149 -27.32 4.52 9.56
CA GLU A 149 -26.92 3.91 10.83
C GLU A 149 -28.07 3.01 11.35
N ASN A 150 -27.71 1.81 11.78
CA ASN A 150 -28.62 0.76 12.25
C ASN A 150 -29.44 0.03 11.17
N ALA A 151 -29.36 0.43 9.90
CA ALA A 151 -29.95 -0.35 8.82
C ALA A 151 -29.21 -1.69 8.65
N ARG A 152 -29.91 -2.72 8.17
CA ARG A 152 -29.31 -4.03 7.92
C ARG A 152 -28.78 -4.10 6.50
N SER A 153 -27.56 -4.65 6.36
CA SER A 153 -26.98 -4.97 5.06
C SER A 153 -27.88 -5.95 4.27
N PRO A 154 -28.16 -5.67 2.97
CA PRO A 154 -28.93 -6.57 2.12
C PRO A 154 -28.19 -7.87 1.78
N LEU A 155 -28.95 -8.90 1.38
CA LEU A 155 -28.42 -10.05 0.65
C LEU A 155 -28.06 -9.66 -0.80
N PRO A 156 -27.09 -10.33 -1.45
CA PRO A 156 -26.35 -11.51 -0.98
C PRO A 156 -25.17 -11.19 -0.06
N ALA A 157 -24.70 -12.22 0.65
CA ALA A 157 -23.68 -12.11 1.70
C ALA A 157 -22.23 -12.00 1.17
N ASP A 158 -22.03 -12.15 -0.14
CA ASP A 158 -20.75 -11.97 -0.84
C ASP A 158 -20.46 -10.50 -1.24
N VAL A 159 -21.21 -9.57 -0.64
CA VAL A 159 -21.07 -8.13 -0.84
C VAL A 159 -20.74 -7.48 0.50
N PHE A 160 -19.70 -6.65 0.50
CA PHE A 160 -19.31 -5.90 1.68
C PHE A 160 -20.04 -4.55 1.69
N TRP A 161 -20.86 -4.32 2.71
CA TRP A 161 -21.66 -3.11 2.87
C TRP A 161 -21.10 -2.23 3.97
N ILE A 162 -20.98 -0.94 3.70
CA ILE A 162 -20.44 0.02 4.65
C ILE A 162 -21.06 1.40 4.43
N THR A 163 -21.20 2.19 5.49
CA THR A 163 -21.58 3.61 5.37
C THR A 163 -20.37 4.45 4.94
N LEU A 164 -20.60 5.64 4.39
CA LEU A 164 -19.50 6.53 4.02
C LEU A 164 -18.64 6.93 5.23
N ASP A 165 -19.24 7.14 6.40
CA ASP A 165 -18.49 7.51 7.60
C ASP A 165 -17.68 6.34 8.17
N ASP A 166 -18.25 5.13 8.20
CA ASP A 166 -17.50 3.92 8.57
C ASP A 166 -16.36 3.67 7.58
N TRP A 167 -16.56 3.88 6.28
CA TRP A 167 -15.52 3.75 5.28
C TRP A 167 -14.35 4.70 5.54
N ARG A 168 -14.64 5.97 5.87
CA ARG A 168 -13.61 6.95 6.27
C ARG A 168 -12.88 6.51 7.54
N ALA A 169 -13.62 6.10 8.57
CA ALA A 169 -13.05 5.66 9.85
C ALA A 169 -12.16 4.42 9.70
N LEU A 170 -12.61 3.44 8.90
CA LEU A 170 -11.85 2.22 8.61
C LEU A 170 -10.52 2.54 7.92
N HIS A 171 -10.53 3.43 6.93
CA HIS A 171 -9.31 3.90 6.26
C HIS A 171 -8.35 4.62 7.22
N GLN A 172 -8.89 5.44 8.13
CA GLN A 172 -8.10 6.12 9.15
C GLN A 172 -7.51 5.16 10.18
N ALA A 173 -8.20 4.05 10.49
CA ALA A 173 -7.77 3.06 11.46
C ALA A 173 -6.80 2.01 10.89
N ILE A 174 -6.92 1.68 9.60
CA ILE A 174 -6.06 0.68 8.95
C ILE A 174 -4.84 1.33 8.29
N ARG A 175 -5.00 2.52 7.69
CA ARG A 175 -3.91 3.27 7.03
C ARG A 175 -3.13 2.50 5.95
N SER A 176 -3.72 1.45 5.36
CA SER A 176 -3.17 0.63 4.26
C SER A 176 -4.31 0.13 3.37
N THR A 177 -4.15 0.22 2.05
CA THR A 177 -5.17 -0.28 1.10
C THR A 177 -5.19 -1.80 1.07
N THR A 178 -4.01 -2.43 1.09
CA THR A 178 -3.87 -3.87 1.22
C THR A 178 -4.53 -4.34 2.52
N GLY A 179 -4.32 -3.63 3.63
CA GLY A 179 -4.97 -3.91 4.90
C GLY A 179 -6.49 -3.83 4.82
N VAL A 180 -7.05 -2.81 4.15
CA VAL A 180 -8.51 -2.68 3.94
C VAL A 180 -9.05 -3.83 3.10
N LEU A 181 -8.39 -4.20 2.00
CA LEU A 181 -8.82 -5.33 1.17
C LEU A 181 -8.70 -6.66 1.93
N THR A 182 -7.66 -6.85 2.73
CA THR A 182 -7.51 -8.01 3.62
C THR A 182 -8.66 -8.06 4.64
N TYR A 183 -8.98 -6.93 5.27
CA TYR A 183 -10.09 -6.82 6.20
C TYR A 183 -11.42 -7.22 5.55
N VAL A 184 -11.74 -6.63 4.39
CA VAL A 184 -12.97 -6.93 3.64
C VAL A 184 -13.06 -8.43 3.31
N ASN A 185 -11.98 -9.03 2.81
CA ASN A 185 -11.97 -10.46 2.50
C ASN A 185 -12.15 -11.33 3.76
N ARG A 186 -11.55 -10.97 4.90
CA ARG A 186 -11.73 -11.68 6.17
C ARG A 186 -13.18 -11.58 6.68
N VAL A 187 -13.81 -10.42 6.53
CA VAL A 187 -15.23 -10.23 6.89
C VAL A 187 -16.13 -11.11 6.02
N LEU A 188 -15.89 -11.15 4.71
CA LEU A 188 -16.71 -11.95 3.78
C LEU A 188 -16.45 -13.46 3.90
N ALA A 189 -15.28 -13.86 4.38
CA ALA A 189 -14.93 -15.25 4.64
C ALA A 189 -15.40 -15.77 6.01
N ALA A 190 -15.93 -14.89 6.89
CA ALA A 190 -16.43 -15.30 8.19
C ALA A 190 -17.68 -16.19 8.08
N ASP A 191 -17.75 -17.26 8.87
CA ASP A 191 -18.86 -18.23 8.88
C ASP A 191 -19.52 -18.29 10.28
N PRO A 192 -20.85 -18.11 10.41
CA PRO A 192 -21.80 -17.75 9.35
C PRO A 192 -21.53 -16.35 8.81
N VAL A 193 -21.82 -16.09 7.53
CA VAL A 193 -21.74 -14.73 6.98
C VAL A 193 -22.88 -13.90 7.58
N PRO A 194 -22.58 -12.91 8.44
CA PRO A 194 -23.65 -12.28 9.22
C PRO A 194 -24.38 -11.21 8.43
N GLN A 195 -25.67 -11.03 8.71
CA GLN A 195 -26.39 -9.81 8.35
C GLN A 195 -25.99 -8.71 9.33
N TRP A 196 -25.17 -7.79 8.85
CA TRP A 196 -24.58 -6.77 9.69
C TRP A 196 -25.43 -5.51 9.76
N THR A 197 -25.37 -4.88 10.92
CA THR A 197 -25.84 -3.52 11.16
C THR A 197 -24.84 -2.54 10.56
N LEU A 198 -25.32 -1.60 9.76
CA LEU A 198 -24.54 -0.51 9.20
C LEU A 198 -24.27 0.56 10.28
N GLY A 199 -23.12 1.25 10.21
CA GLY A 199 -22.73 2.26 11.20
C GLY A 199 -21.95 1.69 12.40
N THR A 200 -21.69 0.38 12.42
CA THR A 200 -21.00 -0.29 13.52
C THR A 200 -19.69 -0.95 13.07
N GLU A 201 -19.09 -0.47 11.98
CA GLU A 201 -17.85 -1.06 11.43
C GLU A 201 -16.70 -1.04 12.44
N HIS A 202 -16.59 0.03 13.21
CA HIS A 202 -15.56 0.19 14.23
C HIS A 202 -15.57 -0.94 15.27
N LEU A 203 -16.74 -1.46 15.66
CA LEU A 203 -16.86 -2.60 16.58
C LEU A 203 -16.37 -3.89 15.94
N ARG A 204 -16.69 -4.08 14.65
CA ARG A 204 -16.24 -5.25 13.90
C ARG A 204 -14.73 -5.22 13.70
N TYR A 205 -14.19 -4.08 13.30
CA TYR A 205 -12.75 -3.88 13.17
C TYR A 205 -12.03 -4.13 14.50
N ALA A 206 -12.56 -3.60 15.62
CA ALA A 206 -12.03 -3.86 16.96
C ALA A 206 -11.91 -5.36 17.28
N ALA A 207 -12.95 -6.15 16.95
CA ALA A 207 -12.92 -7.60 17.16
C ALA A 207 -11.82 -8.30 16.33
N PHE A 208 -11.54 -7.82 15.11
CA PHE A 208 -10.43 -8.33 14.31
C PHE A 208 -9.06 -7.96 14.88
N VAL A 209 -8.91 -6.73 15.39
CA VAL A 209 -7.68 -6.29 16.08
C VAL A 209 -7.43 -7.15 17.31
N ASP A 210 -8.44 -7.34 18.17
CA ASP A 210 -8.31 -8.14 19.40
C ASP A 210 -7.95 -9.60 19.09
N ALA A 211 -8.54 -10.18 18.04
CA ALA A 211 -8.23 -11.52 17.58
C ALA A 211 -6.79 -11.64 17.07
N ASP A 212 -6.32 -10.68 16.26
CA ASP A 212 -4.95 -10.68 15.72
C ASP A 212 -3.91 -10.48 16.82
N MET A 213 -4.15 -9.58 17.77
CA MET A 213 -3.28 -9.37 18.92
C MET A 213 -3.20 -10.60 19.82
N THR A 214 -4.33 -11.28 20.04
CA THR A 214 -4.36 -12.54 20.80
C THR A 214 -3.57 -13.65 20.11
N ALA A 215 -3.70 -13.77 18.79
CA ALA A 215 -2.93 -14.73 18.00
C ALA A 215 -1.43 -14.41 18.04
N ALA A 216 -1.05 -13.15 17.83
CA ALA A 216 0.34 -12.71 17.89
C ALA A 216 1.00 -12.99 19.24
N ALA A 217 0.30 -12.73 20.34
CA ALA A 217 0.77 -13.04 21.69
C ALA A 217 1.00 -14.54 21.90
N SER A 218 0.16 -15.39 21.29
CA SER A 218 0.29 -16.85 21.38
C SER A 218 1.48 -17.38 20.59
N ASP A 219 1.78 -16.77 19.43
CA ASP A 219 2.88 -17.16 18.55
C ASP A 219 4.22 -16.48 18.90
N GLY A 220 4.25 -15.63 19.93
CA GLY A 220 5.43 -14.85 20.32
C GLY A 220 5.83 -13.77 19.30
N SER A 221 4.91 -13.40 18.41
CA SER A 221 5.09 -12.25 17.50
C SER A 221 4.98 -10.94 18.29
N SER A 222 5.67 -9.90 17.81
CA SER A 222 5.63 -8.57 18.42
C SER A 222 4.39 -7.75 18.06
N ALA A 223 3.64 -8.15 17.02
CA ALA A 223 2.45 -7.45 16.55
C ALA A 223 1.49 -8.41 15.82
N GLY A 224 0.18 -8.14 15.92
CA GLY A 224 -0.85 -8.71 15.07
C GLY A 224 -0.84 -8.10 13.67
N TYR A 225 -1.55 -8.71 12.71
CA TYR A 225 -1.69 -8.11 11.38
C TYR A 225 -2.42 -6.76 11.47
N PHE A 226 -3.55 -6.74 12.17
CA PHE A 226 -4.14 -5.52 12.73
C PHE A 226 -3.73 -5.36 14.20
N ASP A 227 -3.49 -4.11 14.62
CA ASP A 227 -3.00 -3.77 15.95
C ASP A 227 -3.44 -2.34 16.30
N TRP A 228 -3.71 -2.07 17.59
CA TRP A 228 -4.16 -0.76 18.08
C TRP A 228 -3.09 0.35 17.95
N SER A 229 -1.82 0.00 17.78
CA SER A 229 -0.71 0.96 17.59
C SER A 229 -0.89 1.90 16.40
N VAL A 230 -1.71 1.53 15.40
CA VAL A 230 -2.04 2.44 14.30
C VAL A 230 -2.78 3.69 14.79
N LEU A 231 -3.64 3.53 15.80
CA LEU A 231 -4.41 4.62 16.41
C LEU A 231 -3.70 5.22 17.63
N ASP A 232 -3.02 4.39 18.43
CA ASP A 232 -2.38 4.82 19.67
C ASP A 232 -1.06 5.58 19.44
N GLU A 233 -0.38 5.33 18.31
CA GLU A 233 0.91 5.94 17.98
C GLU A 233 0.89 6.69 16.62
N PRO A 234 -0.01 7.67 16.44
CA PRO A 234 -0.25 8.29 15.14
C PRO A 234 1.00 8.98 14.58
N VAL A 235 1.85 9.56 15.43
CA VAL A 235 3.11 10.19 15.01
C VAL A 235 4.07 9.18 14.39
N ALA A 236 4.18 7.98 14.96
CA ALA A 236 5.05 6.94 14.42
C ALA A 236 4.49 6.44 13.08
N VAL A 237 3.18 6.19 13.01
CA VAL A 237 2.51 5.79 11.77
C VAL A 237 2.69 6.84 10.66
N GLU A 238 2.52 8.12 10.97
CA GLU A 238 2.71 9.20 10.00
C GLU A 238 4.16 9.29 9.51
N LEU A 239 5.18 8.97 10.33
CA LEU A 239 6.57 8.89 9.85
C LEU A 239 6.77 7.77 8.83
N TYR A 240 6.09 6.63 8.99
CA TYR A 240 6.11 5.58 7.99
C TYR A 240 5.31 5.96 6.74
N ARG A 241 4.14 6.61 6.91
CA ARG A 241 3.32 7.08 5.79
C ARG A 241 3.99 8.18 4.97
N ASP A 242 4.76 9.07 5.60
CA ASP A 242 5.53 10.09 4.91
C ASP A 242 6.50 9.45 3.90
N VAL A 243 7.11 8.30 4.22
CA VAL A 243 7.93 7.55 3.25
C VAL A 243 7.12 7.10 2.04
N MET A 244 5.86 6.70 2.19
CA MET A 244 5.02 6.31 1.06
C MET A 244 4.55 7.53 0.25
N GLN A 245 4.12 8.59 0.93
CA GLN A 245 3.64 9.82 0.29
C GLN A 245 4.74 10.54 -0.50
N ARG A 246 5.99 10.43 -0.05
CA ARG A 246 7.15 11.03 -0.73
C ARG A 246 7.51 10.32 -2.02
N LEU A 247 7.02 9.10 -2.29
CA LEU A 247 7.28 8.39 -3.53
C LEU A 247 6.68 9.13 -4.75
N TRP A 248 5.46 9.66 -4.59
CA TRP A 248 4.79 10.49 -5.59
C TRP A 248 4.04 11.64 -4.88
N PRO A 249 4.72 12.79 -4.70
CA PRO A 249 4.11 13.96 -4.06
C PRO A 249 2.88 14.48 -4.80
N GLU A 250 1.95 15.10 -4.08
CA GLU A 250 0.72 15.69 -4.64
C GLU A 250 0.93 17.08 -5.29
N ASP A 251 2.17 17.48 -5.53
CA ASP A 251 2.55 18.78 -6.10
C ASP A 251 2.51 18.82 -7.64
N GLY A 252 2.04 17.74 -8.26
CA GLY A 252 1.95 17.58 -9.72
C GLY A 252 3.26 17.16 -10.39
N GLN A 253 4.32 16.87 -9.61
CA GLN A 253 5.54 16.27 -10.15
C GLN A 253 5.35 14.77 -10.41
N LEU A 254 6.21 14.22 -11.28
CA LEU A 254 6.32 12.78 -11.50
C LEU A 254 6.92 12.11 -10.24
N PRO A 255 6.68 10.80 -10.05
CA PRO A 255 7.27 10.05 -8.94
C PRO A 255 8.81 10.08 -8.96
N TYR A 256 9.42 9.85 -7.79
CA TYR A 256 10.89 9.73 -7.64
C TYR A 256 11.49 8.47 -8.28
N VAL A 257 10.65 7.58 -8.78
CA VAL A 257 11.00 6.38 -9.53
C VAL A 257 10.33 6.42 -10.90
N PRO A 258 10.75 5.61 -11.88
CA PRO A 258 10.02 5.49 -13.13
C PRO A 258 8.51 5.27 -12.88
N ILE A 259 7.67 6.01 -13.59
CA ILE A 259 6.20 5.99 -13.40
C ILE A 259 5.55 4.63 -13.71
N ASP A 260 6.25 3.75 -14.41
CA ASP A 260 5.86 2.36 -14.63
C ASP A 260 6.29 1.42 -13.48
N GLU A 261 7.18 1.88 -12.60
CA GLU A 261 7.68 1.14 -11.43
C GLU A 261 7.09 1.62 -10.10
N TYR A 262 6.58 2.86 -10.00
CA TYR A 262 6.11 3.43 -8.73
C TYR A 262 5.10 2.54 -8.00
N ARG A 263 4.17 1.93 -8.73
CA ARG A 263 3.15 1.04 -8.16
C ARG A 263 3.79 -0.14 -7.45
N LEU A 264 4.87 -0.71 -7.98
CA LEU A 264 5.55 -1.84 -7.37
C LEU A 264 6.20 -1.46 -6.04
N VAL A 265 6.81 -0.27 -5.97
CA VAL A 265 7.37 0.29 -4.73
C VAL A 265 6.26 0.55 -3.71
N LEU A 266 5.17 1.16 -4.15
CA LEU A 266 4.06 1.49 -3.25
C LEU A 266 3.33 0.23 -2.76
N GLU A 267 3.06 -0.74 -3.63
CA GLU A 267 2.54 -2.05 -3.24
C GLU A 267 3.49 -2.75 -2.27
N HIS A 268 4.81 -2.60 -2.44
CA HIS A 268 5.77 -3.15 -1.49
C HIS A 268 5.53 -2.64 -0.08
N LEU A 269 5.45 -1.31 0.07
CA LEU A 269 5.30 -0.60 1.34
C LEU A 269 3.88 -0.76 1.92
N ASP A 270 2.84 -0.59 1.11
CA ASP A 270 1.44 -0.73 1.53
C ASP A 270 1.09 -2.18 1.93
N GLY A 271 1.82 -3.16 1.39
CA GLY A 271 1.66 -4.57 1.71
C GLY A 271 2.34 -5.02 3.01
N ILE A 272 3.01 -4.11 3.73
CA ILE A 272 3.42 -4.37 5.10
C ILE A 272 2.18 -4.38 5.99
N ALA A 273 2.11 -5.31 6.94
CA ALA A 273 0.97 -5.43 7.84
C ALA A 273 0.71 -4.11 8.58
N PRO A 274 -0.55 -3.63 8.66
CA PRO A 274 -0.90 -2.39 9.34
C PRO A 274 -0.34 -2.29 10.76
N GLY A 275 -0.38 -3.39 11.52
CA GLY A 275 0.14 -3.43 12.89
C GLY A 275 1.65 -3.22 13.02
N GLU A 276 2.43 -3.34 11.95
CA GLU A 276 3.87 -3.04 11.95
C GLU A 276 4.18 -1.56 11.68
N ALA A 277 3.22 -0.76 11.21
CA ALA A 277 3.44 0.60 10.75
C ALA A 277 4.06 1.51 11.83
N ALA A 278 3.53 1.46 13.06
CA ALA A 278 4.06 2.24 14.17
C ALA A 278 5.49 1.80 14.55
N ALA A 279 5.76 0.50 14.56
CA ALA A 279 7.09 -0.03 14.86
C ALA A 279 8.13 0.42 13.80
N LEU A 280 7.75 0.40 12.52
CA LEU A 280 8.58 0.90 11.42
C LEU A 280 8.80 2.41 11.53
N GLY A 281 7.76 3.18 11.86
CA GLY A 281 7.86 4.62 12.11
C GLY A 281 8.87 4.96 13.21
N ARG A 282 8.76 4.30 14.37
CA ARG A 282 9.74 4.44 15.46
C ARG A 282 11.14 4.05 15.03
N TRP A 283 11.25 3.00 14.22
CA TRP A 283 12.54 2.53 13.70
C TRP A 283 13.18 3.54 12.75
N ILE A 284 12.42 4.10 11.80
CA ILE A 284 12.85 5.19 10.91
C ILE A 284 13.29 6.40 11.73
N HIS A 285 12.50 6.80 12.73
CA HIS A 285 12.85 7.90 13.62
C HIS A 285 14.20 7.69 14.31
N ARG A 286 14.43 6.51 14.90
CA ARG A 286 15.71 6.16 15.55
C ARG A 286 16.89 6.23 14.58
N LYS A 287 16.70 5.86 13.31
CA LYS A 287 17.77 5.95 12.30
C LYS A 287 18.11 7.39 11.94
N ARG A 288 17.11 8.27 11.83
CA ARG A 288 17.32 9.71 11.64
C ARG A 288 18.02 10.35 12.84
N GLU A 289 17.64 9.99 14.05
CA GLU A 289 18.33 10.45 15.28
C GLU A 289 19.79 9.96 15.34
N HIS A 290 20.04 8.72 14.93
CA HIS A 290 21.41 8.20 14.82
C HIS A 290 22.28 9.00 13.85
N LEU A 291 21.74 9.33 12.66
CA LEU A 291 22.42 10.18 11.68
C LEU A 291 22.78 11.54 12.29
N ARG A 292 21.83 12.19 12.96
CA ARG A 292 22.03 13.49 13.61
C ARG A 292 23.11 13.44 14.71
N ALA A 293 23.14 12.36 15.48
CA ALA A 293 24.09 12.21 16.59
C ALA A 293 25.51 11.86 16.14
N GLN A 294 25.65 11.00 15.11
CA GLN A 294 26.95 10.44 14.72
C GLN A 294 27.54 11.06 13.45
N ARG A 295 26.77 11.89 12.73
CA ARG A 295 27.13 12.50 11.43
C ARG A 295 27.62 11.45 10.42
N ALA A 296 27.01 10.27 10.45
CA ALA A 296 27.38 9.13 9.63
C ALA A 296 26.13 8.37 9.19
N TRP A 297 26.26 7.68 8.05
CA TRP A 297 25.27 6.76 7.51
C TRP A 297 24.57 5.91 8.59
N ALA A 298 23.24 5.92 8.56
CA ALA A 298 22.41 5.09 9.42
C ALA A 298 21.52 4.19 8.55
N SER A 299 21.61 2.87 8.71
CA SER A 299 20.72 1.94 7.99
C SER A 299 20.21 0.80 8.86
N GLY A 300 19.22 0.09 8.33
CA GLY A 300 18.84 -1.23 8.83
C GLY A 300 17.90 -1.93 7.85
N VAL A 301 17.28 -3.01 8.33
CA VAL A 301 16.38 -3.83 7.54
C VAL A 301 15.17 -4.26 8.36
N SER A 302 14.01 -4.32 7.72
CA SER A 302 12.80 -5.03 8.18
C SER A 302 12.51 -6.21 7.24
N LEU A 303 11.98 -7.29 7.81
CA LEU A 303 11.76 -8.57 7.13
C LEU A 303 10.35 -9.06 7.45
N GLY A 304 9.57 -9.48 6.45
CA GLY A 304 8.24 -10.06 6.64
C GLY A 304 7.62 -10.51 5.32
N ASP A 305 6.88 -11.63 5.32
CA ASP A 305 6.12 -12.15 4.16
C ASP A 305 6.88 -12.20 2.82
N GLY A 306 8.15 -12.61 2.87
CA GLY A 306 9.03 -12.67 1.70
C GLY A 306 9.41 -11.30 1.13
N ARG A 307 9.21 -10.23 1.89
CA ARG A 307 9.60 -8.84 1.61
C ARG A 307 10.80 -8.46 2.45
N VAL A 308 11.73 -7.75 1.81
CA VAL A 308 12.89 -7.14 2.47
C VAL A 308 12.78 -5.62 2.29
N LEU A 309 12.61 -4.90 3.40
CA LEU A 309 12.64 -3.44 3.41
C LEU A 309 13.96 -2.97 4.01
N VAL A 310 14.80 -2.31 3.21
CA VAL A 310 15.98 -1.59 3.70
C VAL A 310 15.62 -0.13 3.88
N TYR A 311 16.03 0.45 5.01
CA TYR A 311 16.02 1.90 5.20
C TYR A 311 17.46 2.36 5.40
N ALA A 312 17.84 3.45 4.74
CA ALA A 312 19.11 4.12 4.94
C ALA A 312 18.92 5.64 4.96
N CYS A 313 19.75 6.34 5.73
CA CYS A 313 19.84 7.79 5.64
C CYS A 313 21.28 8.27 5.87
N ASP A 314 21.64 9.34 5.18
CA ASP A 314 22.97 9.96 5.26
C ASP A 314 22.89 11.47 4.98
N HIS A 315 24.00 12.20 5.14
CA HIS A 315 24.07 13.60 4.76
C HIS A 315 24.30 13.76 3.26
N ALA A 316 23.53 14.65 2.62
CA ALA A 316 23.66 14.93 1.19
C ALA A 316 25.08 15.42 0.81
N THR A 317 25.76 16.13 1.72
CA THR A 317 27.13 16.62 1.53
C THR A 317 28.19 15.52 1.41
N ASN A 318 27.85 14.26 1.70
CA ASN A 318 28.76 13.13 1.54
C ASN A 318 28.83 12.63 0.09
N TYR A 319 27.98 13.14 -0.80
CA TYR A 319 27.85 12.67 -2.18
C TYR A 319 28.04 13.85 -3.14
N GLU A 320 28.94 13.69 -4.12
CA GLU A 320 29.06 14.62 -5.25
C GLU A 320 27.91 14.40 -6.24
N GLU A 321 27.54 13.13 -6.46
CA GLU A 321 26.44 12.68 -7.31
C GLU A 321 25.47 11.83 -6.48
N LEU A 322 24.17 12.14 -6.54
CA LEU A 322 23.15 11.46 -5.73
C LEU A 322 22.97 10.00 -6.16
N GLU A 323 23.27 9.69 -7.43
CA GLU A 323 23.25 8.35 -8.00
C GLU A 323 24.24 7.41 -7.30
N HIS A 324 25.30 7.95 -6.69
CA HIS A 324 26.21 7.15 -5.86
C HIS A 324 25.47 6.62 -4.61
N PHE A 325 24.63 7.43 -3.97
CA PHE A 325 23.83 6.98 -2.85
C PHE A 325 22.82 5.90 -3.26
N ASP A 326 22.19 6.05 -4.44
CA ASP A 326 21.28 5.01 -4.97
C ASP A 326 22.01 3.68 -5.21
N ALA A 327 23.24 3.73 -5.74
CA ALA A 327 24.06 2.56 -5.96
C ALA A 327 24.44 1.87 -4.62
N GLU A 328 24.81 2.64 -3.59
CA GLU A 328 25.04 2.11 -2.25
C GLU A 328 23.78 1.48 -1.64
N LEU A 329 22.63 2.15 -1.79
CA LEU A 329 21.34 1.68 -1.31
C LEU A 329 20.92 0.37 -2.01
N MET A 330 21.08 0.29 -3.33
CA MET A 330 20.81 -0.92 -4.12
C MET A 330 21.74 -2.07 -3.72
N ALA A 331 23.04 -1.80 -3.57
CA ALA A 331 24.00 -2.81 -3.13
C ALA A 331 23.68 -3.34 -1.72
N LEU A 332 23.26 -2.45 -0.82
CA LEU A 332 22.79 -2.83 0.51
C LEU A 332 21.53 -3.69 0.43
N LEU A 333 20.50 -3.27 -0.33
CA LEU A 333 19.26 -4.02 -0.51
C LEU A 333 19.54 -5.42 -1.06
N ALA A 334 20.32 -5.54 -2.13
CA ALA A 334 20.66 -6.83 -2.72
C ALA A 334 21.45 -7.73 -1.77
N THR A 335 22.36 -7.15 -0.96
CA THR A 335 23.05 -7.87 0.11
C THR A 335 22.06 -8.45 1.12
N ARG A 336 21.07 -7.67 1.58
CA ARG A 336 20.08 -8.15 2.57
C ARG A 336 19.15 -9.21 1.99
N CYS A 337 18.73 -9.05 0.73
CA CYS A 337 17.96 -10.07 0.02
C CYS A 337 18.74 -11.40 -0.09
N SER A 338 20.03 -11.34 -0.43
CA SER A 338 20.90 -12.52 -0.51
C SER A 338 21.09 -13.19 0.86
N GLU A 339 21.37 -12.41 1.91
CA GLU A 339 21.52 -12.95 3.28
C GLU A 339 20.25 -13.63 3.79
N TYR A 340 19.07 -13.06 3.50
CA TYR A 340 17.80 -13.65 3.90
C TYR A 340 17.50 -14.95 3.13
N ARG A 341 17.82 -14.98 1.83
CA ARG A 341 17.71 -16.18 0.99
C ARG A 341 18.61 -17.31 1.46
N GLU A 342 19.86 -17.02 1.80
CA GLU A 342 20.82 -18.02 2.30
C GLU A 342 20.44 -18.62 3.64
N ALA A 343 19.67 -17.89 4.45
CA ALA A 343 19.08 -18.43 5.67
C ALA A 343 17.85 -19.33 5.41
N GLY A 344 17.53 -19.61 4.15
CA GLY A 344 16.44 -20.50 3.76
C GLY A 344 15.07 -19.82 3.63
N HIS A 345 15.00 -18.49 3.69
CA HIS A 345 13.75 -17.77 3.54
C HIS A 345 13.53 -17.32 2.08
N PRO A 346 12.33 -17.52 1.50
CA PRO A 346 12.03 -17.01 0.17
C PRO A 346 12.03 -15.48 0.18
N VAL A 347 12.58 -14.86 -0.87
CA VAL A 347 12.49 -13.41 -1.09
C VAL A 347 11.80 -13.15 -2.41
N ALA A 348 10.54 -12.70 -2.34
CA ALA A 348 9.74 -12.36 -3.51
C ALA A 348 10.15 -11.00 -4.08
N GLN A 349 10.46 -10.03 -3.21
CA GLN A 349 10.78 -8.67 -3.60
C GLN A 349 11.55 -7.92 -2.51
N GLY A 350 12.32 -6.91 -2.90
CA GLY A 350 13.02 -6.01 -2.00
C GLY A 350 12.77 -4.55 -2.35
N CYS A 351 12.65 -3.70 -1.33
CA CYS A 351 12.56 -2.25 -1.45
C CYS A 351 13.59 -1.58 -0.55
N GLY A 352 14.34 -0.63 -1.09
CA GLY A 352 15.23 0.25 -0.36
C GLY A 352 14.65 1.64 -0.33
N VAL A 353 14.51 2.22 0.86
CA VAL A 353 14.14 3.60 1.09
C VAL A 353 15.37 4.33 1.62
N GLY A 354 15.85 5.29 0.86
CA GLY A 354 16.97 6.14 1.19
C GLY A 354 16.50 7.56 1.54
N VAL A 355 17.15 8.20 2.50
CA VAL A 355 16.88 9.62 2.84
C VAL A 355 18.19 10.38 2.96
N LEU A 356 18.43 11.33 2.07
CA LEU A 356 19.56 12.25 2.14
C LEU A 356 19.14 13.54 2.87
N GLN A 357 19.87 13.88 3.92
CA GLN A 357 19.61 15.07 4.73
C GLN A 357 20.55 16.21 4.28
N GLY A 358 19.95 17.27 3.73
CA GLY A 358 20.62 18.54 3.47
C GLY A 358 20.33 19.60 4.53
N GLU A 359 20.78 20.83 4.27
CA GLU A 359 20.49 21.97 5.14
C GLU A 359 19.03 22.42 4.96
N GLY A 360 18.16 21.98 5.87
CA GLY A 360 16.74 22.35 5.87
C GLY A 360 15.84 21.54 4.93
N TRP A 361 16.38 20.52 4.24
CA TRP A 361 15.62 19.67 3.33
C TRP A 361 15.96 18.19 3.48
N LEU A 362 15.05 17.33 3.00
CA LEU A 362 15.20 15.88 2.90
C LEU A 362 14.92 15.46 1.45
N ASP A 363 15.81 14.65 0.88
CA ASP A 363 15.60 14.01 -0.43
C ASP A 363 15.36 12.51 -0.22
N TYR A 364 14.28 12.00 -0.80
CA TYR A 364 13.84 10.62 -0.65
C TYR A 364 14.21 9.85 -1.91
N ARG A 365 14.90 8.73 -1.73
CA ARG A 365 15.38 7.87 -2.80
C ARG A 365 14.78 6.48 -2.63
N TYR A 366 14.49 5.82 -3.75
CA TYR A 366 13.87 4.50 -3.73
C TYR A 366 14.59 3.59 -4.72
N VAL A 367 14.85 2.37 -4.29
CA VAL A 367 15.35 1.29 -5.16
C VAL A 367 14.49 0.06 -4.95
N PHE A 368 14.22 -0.67 -6.03
CA PHE A 368 13.31 -1.80 -5.99
C PHE A 368 13.84 -2.97 -6.79
N MET A 369 13.54 -4.20 -6.34
CA MET A 369 13.87 -5.42 -7.07
C MET A 369 12.77 -6.48 -6.95
N LYS A 370 12.41 -7.06 -8.10
CA LYS A 370 11.46 -8.19 -8.19
C LYS A 370 11.76 -9.04 -9.44
N PRO A 371 12.26 -10.29 -9.31
CA PRO A 371 12.83 -10.86 -8.09
C PRO A 371 14.17 -10.17 -7.70
N PRO A 372 14.66 -10.31 -6.47
CA PRO A 372 15.94 -9.73 -6.07
C PRO A 372 17.13 -10.31 -6.85
N VAL A 373 17.94 -9.43 -7.41
CA VAL A 373 19.12 -9.75 -8.23
C VAL A 373 20.28 -10.23 -7.35
N GLU A 374 21.09 -11.17 -7.86
CA GLU A 374 22.34 -11.56 -7.21
C GLU A 374 23.44 -10.54 -7.46
N ILE A 375 24.24 -10.25 -6.44
CA ILE A 375 25.36 -9.32 -6.54
C ILE A 375 26.70 -10.05 -6.47
N PRO A 376 27.75 -9.53 -7.12
CA PRO A 376 29.08 -10.10 -7.04
C PRO A 376 29.57 -10.21 -5.59
N LEU A 377 30.24 -11.32 -5.24
CA LEU A 377 30.75 -11.58 -3.89
C LEU A 377 31.61 -10.44 -3.34
N GLY A 378 32.41 -9.79 -4.19
CA GLY A 378 33.23 -8.64 -3.80
C GLY A 378 32.39 -7.43 -3.35
N VAL A 379 31.29 -7.13 -4.06
CA VAL A 379 30.38 -6.04 -3.69
C VAL A 379 29.71 -6.35 -2.36
N ARG A 380 29.17 -7.57 -2.24
CA ARG A 380 28.54 -8.05 -1.00
C ARG A 380 29.49 -7.98 0.19
N PHE A 381 30.71 -8.45 0.01
CA PHE A 381 31.74 -8.42 1.05
C PHE A 381 32.06 -6.97 1.48
N GLY A 382 32.20 -6.05 0.53
CA GLY A 382 32.38 -4.62 0.81
C GLY A 382 31.24 -4.04 1.64
N VAL A 383 29.99 -4.30 1.24
CA VAL A 383 28.79 -3.89 1.99
C VAL A 383 28.80 -4.47 3.40
N GLN A 384 29.12 -5.75 3.58
CA GLN A 384 29.18 -6.38 4.91
C GLN A 384 30.26 -5.75 5.79
N GLN A 385 31.43 -5.44 5.24
CA GLN A 385 32.53 -4.79 5.97
C GLN A 385 32.18 -3.36 6.40
N GLN A 386 31.44 -2.62 5.58
CA GLN A 386 31.08 -1.23 5.86
C GLN A 386 29.81 -1.12 6.71
N ARG A 387 28.83 -1.99 6.46
CA ARG A 387 27.45 -1.88 6.96
C ARG A 387 27.01 -3.08 7.79
N GLY A 388 27.91 -4.01 8.13
CA GLY A 388 27.63 -5.20 8.93
C GLY A 388 26.88 -6.30 8.19
N ARG A 389 26.78 -7.47 8.82
CA ARG A 389 26.07 -8.65 8.29
C ARG A 389 24.73 -8.81 8.99
N LEU A 390 23.71 -9.26 8.27
CA LEU A 390 22.41 -9.51 8.87
C LEU A 390 22.43 -10.84 9.64
N ASP A 391 22.10 -10.78 10.92
CA ASP A 391 21.79 -11.93 11.75
C ASP A 391 20.27 -12.14 11.73
N ILE A 392 19.81 -13.10 10.92
CA ILE A 392 18.39 -13.40 10.75
C ILE A 392 17.75 -13.82 12.08
N ALA A 393 18.45 -14.65 12.86
CA ALA A 393 17.93 -15.18 14.12
C ALA A 393 17.68 -14.06 15.14
N ARG A 394 18.54 -13.04 15.14
CA ARG A 394 18.39 -11.86 16.01
C ARG A 394 17.67 -10.68 15.35
N ARG A 395 17.23 -10.83 14.09
CA ARG A 395 16.63 -9.79 13.25
C ARG A 395 17.36 -8.44 13.34
N ARG A 396 18.70 -8.48 13.33
CA ARG A 396 19.53 -7.28 13.46
C ARG A 396 20.80 -7.40 12.65
N VAL A 397 21.33 -6.26 12.27
CA VAL A 397 22.67 -6.17 11.67
C VAL A 397 23.70 -6.26 12.79
N ILE A 398 24.68 -7.14 12.63
CA ILE A 398 25.83 -7.29 13.52
C ILE A 398 27.10 -6.81 12.82
N ASP A 399 28.01 -6.24 13.60
CA ASP A 399 29.33 -5.89 13.11
C ASP A 399 30.09 -7.16 12.72
N VAL A 400 30.75 -7.10 11.57
CA VAL A 400 31.71 -8.12 11.16
C VAL A 400 33.10 -7.69 11.60
N GLU A 401 33.98 -8.67 11.83
CA GLU A 401 35.38 -8.37 12.07
C GLU A 401 35.93 -7.58 10.88
N ARG A 402 36.38 -6.35 11.14
CA ARG A 402 36.84 -5.43 10.10
C ARG A 402 38.19 -5.89 9.60
N VAL A 403 38.29 -6.12 8.30
CA VAL A 403 39.56 -6.39 7.64
C VAL A 403 40.42 -5.14 7.70
N GLY A 404 41.62 -5.28 8.27
CA GLY A 404 42.57 -4.19 8.36
C GLY A 404 42.84 -3.58 6.97
N ARG A 405 42.89 -2.25 6.88
CA ARG A 405 43.05 -1.51 5.61
C ARG A 405 44.23 -2.00 4.74
N ASN A 406 45.30 -2.50 5.37
CA ASN A 406 46.49 -3.02 4.70
C ASN A 406 46.56 -4.56 4.61
N ALA A 407 45.58 -5.29 5.16
CA ALA A 407 45.49 -6.74 5.06
C ALA A 407 45.10 -7.17 3.64
N MET A 408 45.41 -8.42 3.30
CA MET A 408 44.98 -9.03 2.03
C MET A 408 43.46 -9.13 1.99
N CYS A 409 42.88 -8.77 0.86
CA CYS A 409 41.43 -8.78 0.70
C CYS A 409 40.89 -10.22 0.67
N PRO A 410 39.90 -10.58 1.50
CA PRO A 410 39.30 -11.92 1.50
C PRO A 410 38.49 -12.25 0.24
N CYS A 411 38.23 -11.28 -0.64
CA CYS A 411 37.49 -11.54 -1.88
C CYS A 411 38.30 -12.33 -2.93
N GLY A 412 39.58 -12.66 -2.64
CA GLY A 412 40.43 -13.45 -3.52
C GLY A 412 41.12 -12.66 -4.64
N SER A 413 40.99 -11.33 -4.67
CA SER A 413 41.60 -10.48 -5.70
C SER A 413 43.13 -10.40 -5.66
N GLY A 414 43.75 -10.85 -4.57
CA GLY A 414 45.19 -10.68 -4.33
C GLY A 414 45.62 -9.24 -4.02
N LEU A 415 44.68 -8.30 -3.90
CA LEU A 415 44.96 -6.90 -3.54
C LEU A 415 44.82 -6.67 -2.02
N LYS A 416 45.47 -5.62 -1.52
CA LYS A 416 45.19 -5.11 -0.15
C LYS A 416 43.76 -4.58 -0.10
N PHE A 417 43.08 -4.74 1.04
CA PHE A 417 41.67 -4.33 1.21
C PHE A 417 41.40 -2.89 0.72
N LYS A 418 42.28 -1.93 1.07
CA LYS A 418 42.14 -0.53 0.60
C LYS A 418 42.19 -0.35 -0.92
N ARG A 419 42.94 -1.20 -1.62
CA ARG A 419 43.06 -1.16 -3.09
C ARG A 419 41.95 -1.94 -3.78
N CYS A 420 41.21 -2.76 -3.04
CA CYS A 420 40.13 -3.58 -3.55
C CYS A 420 38.74 -2.97 -3.28
N HIS A 421 38.54 -2.41 -2.08
CA HIS A 421 37.23 -1.93 -1.60
C HIS A 421 37.31 -0.62 -0.80
N GLY A 422 38.49 -0.02 -0.62
CA GLY A 422 38.66 1.18 0.23
C GLY A 422 38.83 2.45 -0.57
N GLY A 423 37.96 2.65 -1.57
CA GLY A 423 37.87 3.86 -2.39
C GLY A 423 38.05 5.14 -1.56
#